data_AF-A0A820U343-F1
#
_entry.id   AF-A0A820U343-F1
#
_cell.length_a   1.000
_cell.length_b   1.000
_cell.length_c   1.000
_cell.angle_alpha   90.00
_cell.angle_beta   90.00
_cell.angle_gamma   90.00
#
_symmetry.space_group_name_H-M   'P 1'
#
loop_
_entity.id
_entity.type
_entity.pdbx_description
1 polymer ?
#
loop_
_entity_poly.entity_id
_entity_poly.type
_entity_poly.pdbx_seq_one_letter_code
_entity_poly.pdbx_strand_id
1 'polypeptide(L)'
;MTYMSHDSISDPPLARRRVAKKSTITKSIPSSNKNPIMHQNTRQTINDDNYDEMTEYNSPTRQSTTSINNNEEIGLSRIPDQPLLPTFSDKIQHELLMGNPEPVMNELIREAADFYMNVYPQLTHGVEYKKIGIALINEYPCLACEDTINPHGLITSRLSARIRNVRRKMRTREQKCQMRGTIY
;
A
#
# COMPACT_ATOMS: atom_id res chain seq x y z
N MET A 1 -27.45 -13.07 -68.98
CA MET A 1 -28.09 -12.15 -68.02
C MET A 1 -27.98 -12.77 -66.65
N THR A 2 -27.45 -11.98 -65.73
CA THR A 2 -26.83 -12.39 -64.47
C THR A 2 -27.88 -12.71 -63.40
N TYR A 3 -27.87 -13.92 -62.84
CA TYR A 3 -28.65 -14.26 -61.66
C TYR A 3 -27.89 -13.76 -60.42
N MET A 4 -28.53 -12.90 -59.64
CA MET A 4 -27.99 -12.41 -58.36
C MET A 4 -28.23 -13.47 -57.28
N SER A 5 -27.15 -13.98 -56.71
CA SER A 5 -27.19 -14.85 -55.52
C SER A 5 -27.47 -14.00 -54.29
N HIS A 6 -28.54 -14.32 -53.56
CA HIS A 6 -28.82 -13.77 -52.24
C HIS A 6 -28.02 -14.55 -51.20
N ASP A 7 -26.96 -13.94 -50.68
CA ASP A 7 -26.27 -14.46 -49.50
C ASP A 7 -27.11 -14.17 -48.25
N SER A 8 -27.58 -15.27 -47.64
CA SER A 8 -28.31 -15.31 -46.39
C SER A 8 -27.42 -14.85 -45.23
N ILE A 9 -27.74 -13.70 -44.64
CA ILE A 9 -27.13 -13.20 -43.40
C ILE A 9 -27.61 -14.10 -42.25
N SER A 10 -26.71 -14.94 -41.76
CA SER A 10 -26.90 -15.76 -40.56
C SER A 10 -26.67 -14.88 -39.32
N ASP A 11 -27.75 -14.42 -38.69
CA ASP A 11 -27.68 -13.75 -37.39
C ASP A 11 -27.17 -14.70 -36.29
N PRO A 12 -26.20 -14.28 -35.45
CA PRO A 12 -25.77 -15.08 -34.31
C PRO A 12 -26.82 -15.12 -33.19
N PRO A 13 -26.95 -16.24 -32.47
CA PRO A 13 -27.94 -16.37 -31.40
C PRO A 13 -27.63 -15.45 -30.22
N LEU A 14 -28.60 -14.60 -29.87
CA LEU A 14 -28.60 -13.75 -28.68
C LEU A 14 -28.38 -14.58 -27.41
N ALA A 15 -27.17 -14.49 -26.85
CA ALA A 15 -26.85 -15.04 -25.55
C ALA A 15 -27.76 -14.40 -24.48
N ARG A 16 -28.68 -15.21 -23.93
CA ARG A 16 -29.58 -14.81 -22.83
C ARG A 16 -28.76 -14.40 -21.62
N ARG A 17 -28.61 -13.09 -21.43
CA ARG A 17 -28.02 -12.45 -20.26
C ARG A 17 -28.89 -12.78 -19.04
N ARG A 18 -28.43 -13.69 -18.19
CA ARG A 18 -29.07 -13.97 -16.89
C ARG A 18 -28.90 -12.73 -16.01
N VAL A 19 -29.95 -11.92 -15.94
CA VAL A 19 -30.09 -10.86 -14.93
C VAL A 19 -30.20 -11.52 -13.56
N ALA A 20 -29.10 -11.48 -12.80
CA ALA A 20 -29.11 -11.81 -11.38
C ALA A 20 -29.95 -10.74 -10.66
N LYS A 21 -31.10 -11.17 -10.11
CA LYS A 21 -31.93 -10.35 -9.23
C LYS A 21 -31.12 -10.04 -7.97
N LYS A 22 -30.64 -8.80 -7.87
CA LYS A 22 -29.98 -8.25 -6.69
C LYS A 22 -31.06 -7.97 -5.65
N SER A 23 -31.19 -8.83 -4.66
CA SER A 23 -32.07 -8.61 -3.50
C SER A 23 -31.50 -7.47 -2.66
N THR A 24 -32.20 -6.35 -2.67
CA THR A 24 -31.93 -5.19 -1.81
C THR A 24 -32.28 -5.57 -0.37
N ILE A 25 -31.28 -5.95 0.42
CA ILE A 25 -31.42 -6.02 1.88
C ILE A 25 -31.20 -4.60 2.41
N THR A 26 -32.29 -3.86 2.60
CA THR A 26 -32.33 -2.66 3.42
C THR A 26 -32.15 -3.04 4.88
N LYS A 27 -30.92 -2.98 5.39
CA LYS A 27 -30.69 -2.95 6.84
C LYS A 27 -31.05 -1.56 7.32
N SER A 28 -32.25 -1.44 7.87
CA SER A 28 -32.71 -0.32 8.69
C SER A 28 -31.72 -0.08 9.83
N ILE A 29 -31.11 1.10 9.82
CA ILE A 29 -30.26 1.61 10.91
C ILE A 29 -31.20 2.12 12.01
N PRO A 30 -31.13 1.59 13.25
CA PRO A 30 -31.80 2.23 14.37
C PRO A 30 -31.07 3.53 14.71
N SER A 31 -31.73 4.65 14.41
CA SER A 31 -31.41 5.97 14.92
C SER A 31 -31.59 5.99 16.45
N SER A 32 -30.49 5.96 17.20
CA SER A 32 -30.51 6.34 18.62
C SER A 32 -29.67 7.58 18.83
N ASN A 33 -30.40 8.69 18.75
CA ASN A 33 -30.05 10.01 19.24
C ASN A 33 -29.86 9.96 20.77
N LYS A 34 -28.72 10.47 21.28
CA LYS A 34 -28.53 11.09 22.61
C LYS A 34 -27.07 11.51 22.82
N ASN A 35 -26.80 12.79 22.56
CA ASN A 35 -25.71 13.57 23.15
C ASN A 35 -25.94 13.72 24.69
N PRO A 36 -25.13 14.50 25.42
CA PRO A 36 -23.71 14.35 25.75
C PRO A 36 -23.53 14.25 27.28
N ILE A 37 -22.53 13.52 27.77
CA ILE A 37 -22.19 13.57 29.22
C ILE A 37 -21.11 14.62 29.43
N MET A 38 -21.56 15.80 29.88
CA MET A 38 -20.73 16.73 30.63
C MET A 38 -20.37 16.11 31.98
N HIS A 39 -19.09 15.80 32.20
CA HIS A 39 -18.56 15.73 33.55
C HIS A 39 -17.75 16.99 33.83
N GLN A 40 -18.43 17.96 34.45
CA GLN A 40 -17.77 18.86 35.38
C GLN A 40 -17.59 18.09 36.68
N ASN A 41 -16.37 18.02 37.19
CA ASN A 41 -16.16 17.93 38.63
C ASN A 41 -14.91 18.72 39.04
N THR A 42 -15.23 19.82 39.69
CA THR A 42 -14.45 20.75 40.48
C THR A 42 -13.79 20.05 41.69
N ARG A 43 -12.49 20.30 41.96
CA ARG A 43 -12.06 20.97 43.20
C ARG A 43 -10.54 21.17 43.30
N GLN A 44 -10.23 22.43 43.61
CA GLN A 44 -9.02 22.99 44.18
C GLN A 44 -8.39 22.14 45.30
N THR A 45 -7.06 22.18 45.42
CA THR A 45 -6.38 22.78 46.59
C THR A 45 -4.90 23.02 46.28
N ILE A 46 -4.43 24.14 46.82
CA ILE A 46 -3.09 24.70 46.89
C ILE A 46 -2.13 23.69 47.54
N ASN A 47 -0.85 23.70 47.13
CA ASN A 47 0.32 23.56 47.99
C ASN A 47 1.53 24.07 47.20
N ASP A 48 1.90 25.33 47.48
CA ASP A 48 3.28 25.77 47.39
C ASP A 48 4.03 25.08 48.54
N ASP A 49 5.04 24.26 48.23
CA ASP A 49 6.17 23.98 49.12
C ASP A 49 7.31 23.33 48.31
N ASN A 50 8.22 24.20 47.91
CA ASN A 50 9.67 24.06 47.91
C ASN A 50 10.22 22.65 48.30
N TYR A 51 10.77 21.92 47.33
CA TYR A 51 11.72 20.84 47.57
C TYR A 51 12.89 20.96 46.59
N ASP A 52 13.96 21.53 47.10
CA ASP A 52 15.33 21.46 46.59
C ASP A 52 16.00 20.28 47.31
N GLU A 53 15.96 19.08 46.73
CA GLU A 53 16.83 17.99 47.19
C GLU A 53 17.13 17.00 46.06
N MET A 54 18.40 17.01 45.66
CA MET A 54 19.02 16.11 44.72
C MET A 54 18.92 14.66 45.19
N THR A 55 18.13 13.84 44.48
CA THR A 55 18.35 12.39 44.45
C THR A 55 18.56 11.93 43.02
N GLU A 56 19.81 11.60 42.75
CA GLU A 56 20.33 11.01 41.53
C GLU A 56 19.72 9.62 41.34
N TYR A 57 18.51 9.58 40.76
CA TYR A 57 17.92 8.33 40.28
C TYR A 57 18.63 7.93 38.99
N ASN A 58 19.68 7.10 39.15
CA ASN A 58 20.23 6.25 38.11
C ASN A 58 19.14 5.31 37.59
N SER A 59 18.30 5.82 36.69
CA SER A 59 17.50 4.99 35.82
C SER A 59 18.48 4.17 34.97
N PRO A 60 18.41 2.82 34.98
CA PRO A 60 19.14 2.03 34.01
C PRO A 60 18.55 2.37 32.65
N THR A 61 19.18 3.35 32.01
CA THR A 61 19.02 3.61 30.58
C THR A 61 19.24 2.26 29.95
N ARG A 62 18.18 1.66 29.41
CA ARG A 62 18.31 0.61 28.41
C ARG A 62 19.09 1.26 27.28
N GLN A 63 20.40 1.26 27.41
CA GLN A 63 21.32 1.42 26.32
C GLN A 63 21.01 0.21 25.46
N SER A 64 20.06 0.39 24.54
CA SER A 64 20.05 -0.37 23.32
C SER A 64 21.33 0.08 22.62
N THR A 65 22.45 -0.52 23.05
CA THR A 65 23.62 -0.70 22.22
C THR A 65 23.16 -1.63 21.10
N THR A 66 22.35 -1.11 20.19
CA THR A 66 22.47 -1.52 18.82
C THR A 66 23.89 -1.15 18.46
N SER A 67 24.81 -2.08 18.68
CA SER A 67 26.12 -2.09 18.07
C SER A 67 25.87 -1.80 16.61
N ILE A 68 26.15 -0.56 16.24
CA ILE A 68 26.24 -0.14 14.85
C ILE A 68 27.50 -0.85 14.37
N ASN A 69 27.32 -2.12 13.99
CA ASN A 69 28.26 -2.80 13.14
C ASN A 69 28.23 -2.04 11.81
N ASN A 70 29.08 -1.02 11.73
CA ASN A 70 29.55 -0.40 10.49
C ASN A 70 30.43 -1.41 9.73
N ASN A 71 30.00 -2.66 9.62
CA ASN A 71 30.43 -3.49 8.52
C ASN A 71 29.59 -3.05 7.35
N GLU A 72 30.18 -2.11 6.63
CA GLU A 72 29.94 -1.79 5.25
C GLU A 72 29.90 -3.09 4.43
N GLU A 73 28.79 -3.84 4.51
CA GLU A 73 28.23 -4.32 3.27
C GLU A 73 27.88 -3.05 2.51
N ILE A 74 28.84 -2.61 1.69
CA ILE A 74 28.60 -1.96 0.42
C ILE A 74 27.72 -2.93 -0.37
N GLY A 75 26.47 -3.05 0.07
CA GLY A 75 25.39 -3.67 -0.65
C GLY A 75 25.16 -2.72 -1.79
N LEU A 76 25.96 -2.91 -2.84
CA LEU A 76 25.69 -2.44 -4.19
C LEU A 76 24.18 -2.41 -4.34
N SER A 77 23.62 -1.20 -4.34
CA SER A 77 22.22 -0.99 -4.61
C SER A 77 21.93 -1.81 -5.87
N ARG A 78 21.17 -2.90 -5.74
CA ARG A 78 21.00 -3.85 -6.86
C ARG A 78 20.09 -3.28 -7.93
N ILE A 79 19.54 -2.11 -7.66
CA ILE A 79 18.72 -1.32 -8.54
C ILE A 79 19.61 -0.23 -9.16
N PRO A 80 19.57 -0.06 -10.50
CA PRO A 80 20.27 1.03 -11.15
C PRO A 80 19.82 2.38 -10.60
N ASP A 81 20.64 3.41 -10.78
CA ASP A 81 20.29 4.77 -10.32
C ASP A 81 19.00 5.29 -10.97
N GLN A 82 18.68 4.79 -12.16
CA GLN A 82 17.40 4.97 -12.82
C GLN A 82 16.68 3.61 -12.94
N PRO A 83 15.81 3.26 -11.98
CA PRO A 83 15.02 2.03 -12.06
C PRO A 83 14.08 2.04 -13.26
N LEU A 84 13.86 0.85 -13.84
CA LEU A 84 12.84 0.68 -14.87
C LEU A 84 11.46 1.01 -14.28
N LEU A 85 10.62 1.69 -15.07
CA LEU A 85 9.26 2.01 -14.67
C LEU A 85 8.27 0.97 -15.24
N PRO A 86 7.25 0.58 -14.47
CA PRO A 86 6.20 -0.30 -14.97
C PRO A 86 5.33 0.41 -16.01
N THR A 87 4.89 -0.34 -17.01
CA THR A 87 3.75 0.08 -17.85
C THR A 87 2.47 -0.24 -17.09
N PHE A 88 1.77 0.80 -16.63
CA PHE A 88 0.51 0.64 -15.91
C PHE A 88 -0.66 0.34 -16.82
N SER A 89 -1.75 -0.22 -16.26
CA SER A 89 -3.01 -0.40 -16.97
C SER A 89 -3.64 0.93 -17.43
N ASP A 90 -4.42 0.88 -18.52
CA ASP A 90 -5.06 2.06 -19.13
C ASP A 90 -5.86 2.88 -18.13
N LYS A 91 -6.52 2.22 -17.16
CA LYS A 91 -7.27 2.88 -16.09
C LYS A 91 -6.36 3.77 -15.24
N ILE A 92 -5.20 3.26 -14.83
CA ILE A 92 -4.24 4.02 -14.02
C ILE A 92 -3.68 5.15 -14.86
N GLN A 93 -3.26 4.87 -16.11
CA GLN A 93 -2.72 5.89 -17.00
C GLN A 93 -3.70 7.05 -17.20
N HIS A 94 -4.97 6.75 -17.42
CA HIS A 94 -6.02 7.76 -17.56
C HIS A 94 -6.11 8.67 -16.33
N GLU A 95 -6.19 8.12 -15.12
CA GLU A 95 -6.27 8.93 -13.89
C GLU A 95 -4.99 9.72 -13.60
N LEU A 96 -3.82 9.16 -13.95
CA LEU A 96 -2.53 9.88 -13.85
C LEU A 96 -2.49 11.08 -14.81
N LEU A 97 -2.99 10.91 -16.04
CA LEU A 97 -3.11 12.01 -17.02
C LEU A 97 -4.09 13.09 -16.56
N MET A 98 -5.17 12.69 -15.89
CA MET A 98 -6.14 13.62 -15.29
C MET A 98 -5.60 14.30 -14.01
N GLY A 99 -4.42 13.92 -13.51
CA GLY A 99 -3.81 14.48 -12.32
C GLY A 99 -4.48 14.06 -11.01
N ASN A 100 -5.28 12.99 -11.02
CA ASN A 100 -6.03 12.53 -9.85
C ASN A 100 -5.68 11.07 -9.51
N PRO A 101 -4.54 10.80 -8.84
CA PRO A 101 -4.09 9.43 -8.61
C PRO A 101 -4.79 8.72 -7.44
N GLU A 102 -5.49 9.44 -6.56
CA GLU A 102 -6.12 8.89 -5.35
C GLU A 102 -7.05 7.68 -5.63
N PRO A 103 -7.96 7.73 -6.63
CA PRO A 103 -8.87 6.61 -6.93
C PRO A 103 -8.18 5.33 -7.39
N VAL A 104 -6.95 5.44 -7.92
CA VAL A 104 -6.18 4.32 -8.49
C VAL A 104 -4.92 4.01 -7.70
N MET A 105 -4.65 4.72 -6.60
CA MET A 105 -3.41 4.59 -5.84
C MET A 105 -3.18 3.15 -5.35
N ASN A 106 -4.22 2.45 -4.94
CA ASN A 106 -4.10 1.05 -4.48
C ASN A 106 -3.74 0.09 -5.62
N GLU A 107 -4.39 0.24 -6.78
CA GLU A 107 -4.11 -0.52 -7.99
C GLU A 107 -2.71 -0.22 -8.54
N LEU A 108 -2.30 1.05 -8.56
CA LEU A 108 -0.96 1.50 -8.94
C LEU A 108 0.10 0.83 -8.08
N ILE A 109 -0.04 0.89 -6.75
CA ILE A 109 0.91 0.25 -5.83
C ILE A 109 0.93 -1.27 -6.03
N ARG A 110 -0.21 -1.88 -6.37
CA ARG A 110 -0.27 -3.32 -6.66
C ARG A 110 0.50 -3.66 -7.93
N GLU A 111 0.22 -2.98 -9.05
CA GLU A 111 0.90 -3.23 -10.33
C GLU A 111 2.39 -2.95 -10.25
N ALA A 112 2.79 -1.84 -9.60
CA ALA A 112 4.20 -1.54 -9.35
C ALA A 112 4.87 -2.62 -8.49
N ALA A 113 4.21 -3.09 -7.42
CA ALA A 113 4.76 -4.14 -6.57
C ALA A 113 4.96 -5.45 -7.34
N ASP A 114 3.98 -5.84 -8.17
CA ASP A 114 4.06 -7.06 -8.96
C ASP A 114 5.18 -6.95 -10.02
N PHE A 115 5.32 -5.80 -10.69
CA PHE A 115 6.43 -5.52 -11.61
C PHE A 115 7.79 -5.61 -10.92
N TYR A 116 8.00 -4.86 -9.84
CA TYR A 116 9.31 -4.82 -9.16
C TYR A 116 9.67 -6.12 -8.45
N MET A 117 8.69 -6.92 -8.02
CA MET A 117 8.94 -8.26 -7.51
C MET A 117 9.46 -9.22 -8.59
N ASN A 118 9.05 -9.03 -9.84
CA ASN A 118 9.52 -9.83 -10.97
C ASN A 118 10.89 -9.36 -11.49
N VAL A 119 11.08 -8.05 -11.60
CA VAL A 119 12.31 -7.45 -12.15
C VAL A 119 13.44 -7.44 -11.11
N TYR A 120 13.13 -7.11 -9.85
CA TYR A 120 14.09 -7.02 -8.74
C TYR A 120 13.63 -7.88 -7.56
N PRO A 121 13.68 -9.22 -7.66
CA PRO A 121 13.16 -10.13 -6.62
C PRO A 121 13.86 -9.94 -5.26
N GLN A 122 15.07 -9.41 -5.26
CA GLN A 122 15.91 -9.15 -4.08
C GLN A 122 15.69 -7.77 -3.44
N LEU A 123 14.73 -6.96 -3.92
CA LEU A 123 14.47 -5.60 -3.42
C LEU A 123 14.10 -5.60 -1.93
N THR A 124 14.99 -5.19 -1.04
CA THR A 124 14.79 -5.29 0.43
C THR A 124 15.08 -3.99 1.15
N HIS A 125 15.92 -3.12 0.58
CA HIS A 125 16.47 -1.98 1.30
C HIS A 125 15.62 -0.72 1.12
N GLY A 126 15.47 0.07 2.19
CA GLY A 126 14.71 1.33 2.17
C GLY A 126 15.16 2.32 1.09
N VAL A 127 16.48 2.38 0.85
CA VAL A 127 17.10 3.24 -0.17
C VAL A 127 16.64 2.88 -1.59
N GLU A 128 16.46 1.59 -1.88
CA GLU A 128 16.02 1.11 -3.19
C GLU A 128 14.58 1.52 -3.47
N TYR A 129 13.69 1.40 -2.47
CA TYR A 129 12.33 1.92 -2.57
C TYR A 129 12.33 3.43 -2.80
N LYS A 130 13.24 4.17 -2.15
CA LYS A 130 13.38 5.62 -2.36
C LYS A 130 13.71 5.96 -3.81
N LYS A 131 14.69 5.27 -4.42
CA LYS A 131 15.05 5.44 -5.84
C LYS A 131 13.84 5.20 -6.75
N ILE A 132 13.09 4.12 -6.51
CA ILE A 132 11.86 3.81 -7.25
C ILE A 132 10.81 4.92 -7.11
N GLY A 133 10.55 5.38 -5.89
CA GLY A 133 9.58 6.44 -5.63
C GLY A 133 9.94 7.74 -6.31
N ILE A 134 11.23 8.10 -6.33
CA ILE A 134 11.74 9.27 -7.05
C ILE A 134 11.50 9.11 -8.55
N ALA A 135 11.89 7.98 -9.13
CA ALA A 135 11.71 7.73 -10.56
C ALA A 135 10.23 7.77 -10.98
N LEU A 136 9.33 7.20 -10.16
CA LEU A 136 7.88 7.25 -10.42
C LEU A 136 7.33 8.68 -10.38
N ILE A 137 7.76 9.51 -9.44
CA ILE A 137 7.30 10.90 -9.35
C ILE A 137 7.87 11.76 -10.47
N ASN A 138 9.11 11.51 -10.87
CA ASN A 138 9.72 12.23 -11.99
C ASN A 138 8.93 11.99 -13.29
N GLU A 139 8.42 10.78 -13.51
CA GLU A 139 7.57 10.43 -14.65
C GLU A 139 6.12 10.89 -14.47
N TYR A 140 5.57 10.73 -13.25
CA TYR A 140 4.18 11.04 -12.91
C TYR A 140 4.12 12.02 -11.73
N PRO A 141 4.28 13.34 -11.98
CA PRO A 141 4.36 14.34 -10.91
C PRO A 141 3.13 14.42 -10.02
N CYS A 142 1.94 14.07 -10.53
CA CYS A 142 0.70 14.04 -9.76
C CYS A 142 0.75 13.08 -8.56
N LEU A 143 1.70 12.14 -8.53
CA LEU A 143 1.91 11.23 -7.41
C LEU A 143 2.64 11.87 -6.22
N ALA A 144 3.19 13.07 -6.39
CA ALA A 144 3.81 13.81 -5.30
C ALA A 144 2.76 14.26 -4.28
N CYS A 145 3.05 14.03 -3.00
CA CYS A 145 2.20 14.53 -1.91
C CYS A 145 2.68 15.93 -1.49
N GLU A 146 1.89 16.96 -1.81
CA GLU A 146 2.22 18.38 -1.62
C GLU A 146 2.50 18.74 -0.14
N ASP A 147 1.81 18.08 0.80
CA ASP A 147 1.89 18.39 2.23
C ASP A 147 3.11 17.74 2.95
N THR A 148 4.00 17.08 2.20
CA THR A 148 5.08 16.30 2.79
C THR A 148 6.46 16.84 2.44
N ILE A 149 7.33 16.94 3.45
CA ILE A 149 8.77 17.24 3.29
C ILE A 149 9.43 16.25 2.30
N ASN A 150 8.90 15.02 2.20
CA ASN A 150 9.33 14.00 1.27
C ASN A 150 8.18 13.62 0.33
N PRO A 151 8.10 14.19 -0.89
CA PRO A 151 6.97 13.99 -1.80
C PRO A 151 6.77 12.53 -2.22
N HIS A 152 7.84 11.72 -2.19
CA HIS A 152 7.84 10.28 -2.47
C HIS A 152 7.52 9.40 -1.24
N GLY A 153 7.38 9.97 -0.05
CA GLY A 153 7.24 9.21 1.19
C GLY A 153 6.01 8.29 1.20
N LEU A 154 4.89 8.76 0.66
CA LEU A 154 3.65 7.98 0.62
C LEU A 154 3.78 6.75 -0.29
N ILE A 155 4.23 6.94 -1.52
CA ILE A 155 4.40 5.87 -2.52
C ILE A 155 5.40 4.84 -1.99
N THR A 156 6.56 5.29 -1.51
CA THR A 156 7.63 4.41 -1.04
C THR A 156 7.19 3.57 0.17
N SER A 157 6.47 4.20 1.12
CA SER A 157 5.89 3.50 2.27
C SER A 157 4.87 2.45 1.84
N ARG A 158 3.90 2.80 1.00
CA ARG A 158 2.87 1.88 0.51
C ARG A 158 3.46 0.72 -0.32
N LEU A 159 4.42 1.02 -1.19
CA LEU A 159 5.09 0.03 -2.03
C LEU A 159 5.89 -0.97 -1.19
N SER A 160 6.72 -0.48 -0.25
CA SER A 160 7.51 -1.34 0.63
C SER A 160 6.62 -2.22 1.51
N ALA A 161 5.49 -1.69 2.00
CA ALA A 161 4.50 -2.47 2.76
C ALA A 161 3.85 -3.56 1.89
N ARG A 162 3.46 -3.22 0.65
CA ARG A 162 2.85 -4.15 -0.29
C ARG A 162 3.79 -5.31 -0.63
N ILE A 163 5.03 -5.01 -1.01
CA ILE A 163 6.05 -6.02 -1.36
C ILE A 163 6.33 -6.96 -0.19
N ARG A 164 6.51 -6.42 1.02
CA ARG A 164 6.67 -7.24 2.24
C ARG A 164 5.47 -8.16 2.47
N ASN A 165 4.26 -7.67 2.26
CA ASN A 165 3.03 -8.46 2.40
C ASN A 165 2.94 -9.58 1.36
N VAL A 166 3.29 -9.31 0.11
CA VAL A 166 3.34 -10.33 -0.96
C VAL A 166 4.34 -11.43 -0.59
N ARG A 167 5.57 -11.07 -0.21
CA ARG A 167 6.59 -12.05 0.22
C ARG A 167 6.17 -12.86 1.44
N ARG A 168 5.49 -12.24 2.41
CA ARG A 168 4.95 -12.96 3.58
C ARG A 168 3.93 -14.00 3.12
N LYS A 169 2.99 -13.62 2.23
CA LYS A 169 1.97 -14.53 1.71
C LYS A 169 2.56 -15.71 0.93
N MET A 170 3.59 -15.48 0.12
CA MET A 170 4.29 -16.55 -0.63
C MET A 170 4.90 -17.59 0.31
N ARG A 171 5.65 -17.15 1.32
CA ARG A 171 6.25 -18.05 2.34
C ARG A 171 5.21 -18.89 3.08
N THR A 172 4.09 -18.29 3.49
CA THR A 172 3.00 -19.02 4.15
C THR A 172 2.37 -20.06 3.23
N ARG A 173 2.29 -19.79 1.92
CA ARG A 173 1.76 -20.76 0.94
C ARG A 173 2.72 -21.95 0.77
N GLU A 174 4.02 -21.69 0.65
CA GLU A 174 5.05 -22.72 0.55
C GLU A 174 5.06 -23.64 1.79
N GLN A 175 5.02 -23.05 2.99
CA GLN A 175 4.94 -23.81 4.24
C GLN A 175 3.68 -24.71 4.29
N LYS A 176 2.53 -24.20 3.86
CA LYS A 176 1.29 -24.99 3.79
C LYS A 176 1.37 -26.15 2.79
N CYS A 177 2.09 -25.97 1.67
CA CYS A 177 2.30 -27.04 0.69
C CYS A 177 3.26 -28.12 1.23
N GLN A 178 4.33 -27.73 1.92
CA GLN A 178 5.28 -28.66 2.54
C GLN A 178 4.58 -29.55 3.60
N MET A 179 3.77 -28.95 4.48
CA MET A 179 3.04 -29.69 5.52
C MET A 179 2.00 -30.69 5.00
N ARG A 180 1.56 -30.57 3.73
CA ARG A 180 0.60 -31.50 3.11
C ARG A 180 1.27 -32.62 2.33
N GLY A 181 2.57 -32.51 2.04
CA GLY A 181 3.34 -33.50 1.29
C GLY A 181 4.04 -34.55 2.16
N THR A 182 4.07 -34.36 3.49
CA THR A 182 4.70 -35.26 4.47
C THR A 182 3.67 -36.17 5.15
N ILE A 183 2.91 -36.92 4.35
CA ILE A 183 2.21 -38.10 4.83
C ILE A 183 2.86 -39.28 4.10
N TYR A 184 3.87 -39.88 4.73
CA TYR A 184 4.44 -41.18 4.37
C TYR A 184 4.43 -42.05 5.62
#